data_AF-A0A3N5WF65-F1
#
_entry.id   AF-A0A3N5WF65-F1
#
_cell.length_a   1.000
_cell.length_b   1.000
_cell.length_c   1.000
_cell.angle_alpha   90.00
_cell.angle_beta   90.00
_cell.angle_gamma   90.00
#
_symmetry.space_group_name_H-M   'P 1'
#
loop_
_entity.id
_entity.type
_entity.pdbx_description
1 polymer ?
#
loop_
_entity_poly.entity_id
_entity_poly.type
_entity_poly.pdbx_seq_one_letter_code
_entity_poly.pdbx_strand_id
1 'polypeptide(L)'
;MKDSAKHIWERFQKESLTSKDLLLSTDRTPIRIIPGVKIVKIGGQSITDRGRAALYPILDEIVANRKKGKMIMLFSGGGTRARHAYQVALDLELPPGFLAAIGGPIALQNARMLQMLLAKHGGIYINAEQFEMLPLFFKLG
;
A
#
# COMPACT_ATOMS: atom_id res chain seq x y z
N MET A 1 -42.39 -17.82 11.64
CA MET A 1 -41.90 -16.43 11.67
C MET A 1 -41.58 -16.04 10.23
N LYS A 2 -42.29 -15.08 9.62
CA LYS A 2 -42.00 -14.66 8.24
C LYS A 2 -40.70 -13.87 8.25
N ASP A 3 -39.71 -14.33 7.50
CA ASP A 3 -38.43 -13.66 7.30
C ASP A 3 -38.68 -12.25 6.76
N SER A 4 -38.30 -11.24 7.55
CA SER A 4 -38.59 -9.82 7.31
C SER A 4 -37.40 -9.05 6.74
N ALA A 5 -36.33 -9.75 6.36
CA ALA A 5 -35.15 -9.13 5.78
C ALA A 5 -35.50 -8.50 4.42
N LYS A 6 -35.25 -7.18 4.29
CA LYS A 6 -35.37 -6.47 3.02
C LYS A 6 -34.12 -6.77 2.19
N HIS A 7 -34.27 -7.55 1.13
CA HIS A 7 -33.17 -7.91 0.26
C HIS A 7 -33.08 -7.00 -0.97
N ILE A 8 -31.87 -6.60 -1.33
CA ILE A 8 -31.57 -5.61 -2.38
C ILE A 8 -31.01 -6.23 -3.66
N TRP A 9 -30.48 -7.47 -3.61
CA TRP A 9 -29.81 -8.12 -4.76
C TRP A 9 -30.14 -9.60 -4.86
N GLU A 10 -30.86 -10.02 -5.91
CA GLU A 10 -31.39 -11.38 -6.10
C GLU A 10 -30.34 -12.50 -6.03
N ARG A 11 -29.15 -12.28 -6.58
CA ARG A 11 -28.11 -13.32 -6.71
C ARG A 11 -27.49 -13.79 -5.39
N PHE A 12 -27.48 -12.94 -4.37
CA PHE A 12 -26.83 -13.23 -3.08
C PHE A 12 -27.84 -13.22 -1.93
N GLN A 13 -29.14 -13.25 -2.21
CA GLN A 13 -30.15 -13.27 -1.16
C GLN A 13 -30.06 -14.58 -0.38
N LYS A 14 -30.17 -14.47 0.94
CA LYS A 14 -30.24 -15.61 1.87
C LYS A 14 -29.01 -16.52 1.86
N GLU A 15 -27.94 -16.11 1.17
CA GLU A 15 -26.65 -16.77 1.19
C GLU A 15 -25.77 -16.21 2.32
N SER A 16 -24.90 -17.07 2.85
CA SER A 16 -23.79 -16.61 3.69
C SER A 16 -22.55 -16.39 2.81
N LEU A 17 -21.84 -15.28 2.99
CA LEU A 17 -20.56 -15.02 2.31
C LEU A 17 -19.44 -15.99 2.74
N THR A 18 -19.69 -16.81 3.77
CA THR A 18 -18.82 -17.91 4.19
C THR A 18 -19.27 -19.29 3.68
N SER A 19 -20.38 -19.36 2.93
CA SER A 19 -20.87 -20.59 2.32
C SER A 19 -19.87 -21.10 1.28
N LYS A 20 -19.48 -22.37 1.38
CA LYS A 20 -18.57 -23.01 0.43
C LYS A 20 -19.15 -23.01 -0.98
N ASP A 21 -20.44 -23.29 -1.11
CA ASP A 21 -21.13 -23.38 -2.40
C ASP A 21 -21.18 -21.99 -3.06
N LEU A 22 -21.45 -20.94 -2.28
CA LEU A 22 -21.42 -19.57 -2.79
C LEU A 22 -20.00 -19.21 -3.26
N LEU A 23 -18.98 -19.44 -2.42
CA LEU A 23 -17.59 -19.12 -2.75
C LEU A 23 -17.17 -19.81 -4.07
N LEU A 24 -17.45 -21.11 -4.22
CA LEU A 24 -17.17 -21.86 -5.44
C LEU A 24 -17.92 -21.29 -6.66
N SER A 25 -19.19 -20.91 -6.51
CA SER A 25 -20.00 -20.35 -7.61
C SER A 25 -19.54 -18.95 -8.06
N THR A 26 -18.88 -18.22 -7.16
CA THR A 26 -18.35 -16.87 -7.38
C THR A 26 -16.87 -16.84 -7.70
N ASP A 27 -16.18 -17.98 -7.66
CA ASP A 27 -14.78 -18.05 -7.98
C ASP A 27 -14.56 -17.70 -9.45
N ARG A 28 -13.80 -16.63 -9.68
CA ARG A 28 -13.52 -16.05 -10.99
C ARG A 28 -12.10 -15.52 -10.97
N THR A 29 -11.40 -15.67 -12.10
CA THR A 29 -10.07 -15.08 -12.27
C THR A 29 -10.13 -13.56 -12.11
N PRO A 30 -9.39 -12.97 -11.14
CA PRO A 30 -9.36 -11.53 -10.97
C PRO A 30 -8.78 -10.82 -12.20
N ILE A 31 -9.36 -9.68 -12.57
CA ILE A 31 -8.85 -8.84 -13.65
C ILE A 31 -7.63 -8.03 -13.19
N ARG A 32 -6.66 -7.82 -14.10
CA ARG A 32 -5.51 -6.93 -13.82
C ARG A 32 -5.92 -5.49 -14.09
N ILE A 33 -6.21 -4.73 -13.03
CA ILE A 33 -6.71 -3.35 -13.12
C ILE A 33 -5.69 -2.42 -13.81
N ILE A 34 -4.40 -2.51 -13.43
CA ILE A 34 -3.34 -1.70 -14.02
C ILE A 34 -2.16 -2.61 -14.39
N PRO A 35 -2.21 -3.28 -15.55
CA PRO A 35 -1.17 -4.21 -15.96
C PRO A 35 0.15 -3.47 -16.25
N GLY A 36 1.28 -4.11 -15.96
CA GLY A 36 2.62 -3.60 -16.29
C GLY A 36 3.28 -2.71 -15.24
N VAL A 37 2.54 -2.25 -14.23
CA VAL A 37 3.11 -1.50 -13.09
C VAL A 37 4.09 -2.36 -12.32
N LYS A 38 5.24 -1.79 -11.98
CA LYS A 38 6.25 -2.40 -11.12
C LYS A 38 6.13 -1.82 -9.72
N ILE A 39 5.82 -2.67 -8.76
CA ILE A 39 5.75 -2.30 -7.35
C ILE A 39 7.12 -2.54 -6.72
N VAL A 40 7.70 -1.51 -6.12
CA VAL A 40 8.99 -1.58 -5.46
C VAL A 40 8.83 -1.09 -4.02
N LYS A 41 9.22 -1.93 -3.06
CA LYS A 41 9.23 -1.57 -1.64
C LYS A 41 10.63 -1.16 -1.21
N ILE A 42 10.79 0.09 -0.82
CA ILE A 42 12.00 0.63 -0.21
C ILE A 42 12.01 0.26 1.27
N GLY A 43 13.00 -0.52 1.69
CA GLY A 43 13.15 -0.91 3.09
C GLY A 43 13.32 0.30 4.00
N GLY A 44 12.55 0.36 5.09
CA GLY A 44 12.72 1.42 6.11
C GLY A 44 14.10 1.32 6.75
N GLN A 45 14.37 0.22 7.45
CA GLN A 45 15.65 0.05 8.16
C GLN A 45 16.82 -0.29 7.24
N SER A 46 16.60 -1.15 6.24
CA SER A 46 17.68 -1.62 5.38
C SER A 46 18.17 -0.57 4.39
N ILE A 47 17.35 0.43 4.05
CA ILE A 47 17.67 1.44 3.03
C ILE A 47 17.44 2.87 3.54
N THR A 48 16.20 3.22 3.89
CA THR A 48 15.82 4.62 4.22
C THR A 48 16.60 5.15 5.43
N ASP A 49 16.68 4.37 6.50
CA ASP A 49 17.41 4.72 7.74
C ASP A 49 18.93 4.81 7.52
N ARG A 50 19.46 4.19 6.46
CA ARG A 50 20.88 4.31 6.08
C ARG A 50 21.20 5.63 5.35
N GLY A 51 20.18 6.44 5.11
CA GLY A 51 20.31 7.78 4.56
C GLY A 51 20.84 7.80 3.13
N ARG A 52 21.45 8.93 2.77
CA ARG A 52 21.82 9.27 1.40
C ARG A 52 22.65 8.20 0.70
N ALA A 53 23.66 7.65 1.38
CA ALA A 53 24.61 6.71 0.77
C ALA A 53 23.94 5.43 0.25
N ALA A 54 22.90 4.95 0.94
CA ALA A 54 22.15 3.78 0.50
C ALA A 54 20.96 4.16 -0.39
N LEU A 55 20.27 5.26 -0.07
CA LEU A 55 19.01 5.61 -0.73
C LEU A 55 19.20 6.23 -2.10
N TYR A 56 20.14 7.17 -2.26
CA TYR A 56 20.23 7.98 -3.48
C TYR A 56 20.58 7.14 -4.73
N PRO A 57 21.54 6.18 -4.68
CA PRO A 57 21.81 5.33 -5.83
C PRO A 57 20.56 4.59 -6.34
N ILE A 58 19.70 4.13 -5.41
CA ILE A 58 18.44 3.45 -5.74
C ILE A 58 17.45 4.43 -6.39
N LEU A 59 17.35 5.66 -5.88
CA LEU A 59 16.49 6.68 -6.48
C LEU A 59 16.96 7.05 -7.89
N ASP A 60 18.26 7.14 -8.11
CA ASP A 60 18.83 7.40 -9.44
C ASP A 60 18.47 6.28 -10.42
N GLU A 61 18.54 5.01 -9.99
CA GLU A 61 18.09 3.87 -10.80
C GLU A 61 16.58 3.91 -11.10
N ILE A 62 15.76 4.29 -10.13
CA ILE A 62 14.31 4.43 -10.32
C ILE A 62 14.02 5.52 -11.36
N VAL A 63 14.67 6.68 -11.24
CA VAL A 63 14.52 7.79 -12.20
C VAL A 63 14.99 7.37 -13.59
N ALA A 64 16.13 6.69 -13.71
CA ALA A 64 16.63 6.18 -14.98
C ALA A 64 15.66 5.18 -15.64
N ASN A 65 15.04 4.31 -14.84
CA ASN A 65 14.05 3.36 -15.34
C ASN A 65 12.72 4.04 -15.71
N ARG A 66 12.30 5.08 -14.97
CA ARG A 66 11.11 5.84 -15.35
C ARG A 66 11.31 6.53 -16.68
N LYS A 67 12.46 7.15 -16.93
CA LYS A 67 12.81 7.76 -18.23
C LYS A 67 12.73 6.78 -19.40
N LYS A 68 12.90 5.47 -19.15
CA LYS A 68 12.72 4.39 -20.14
C LYS A 68 11.27 3.93 -20.32
N GLY A 69 10.29 4.65 -19.75
CA GLY A 69 8.87 4.36 -19.87
C GLY A 69 8.30 3.34 -18.87
N LYS A 70 9.07 2.88 -17.89
CA LYS A 70 8.56 1.92 -16.89
C LYS A 70 7.64 2.61 -15.88
N MET A 71 6.42 2.10 -15.72
CA MET A 71 5.49 2.52 -14.65
C MET A 71 5.94 1.91 -13.33
N ILE A 72 6.37 2.74 -12.37
CA ILE A 72 6.92 2.30 -11.09
C ILE A 72 6.13 2.94 -9.95
N MET A 73 5.68 2.12 -9.01
CA MET A 73 5.08 2.56 -7.76
C MET A 73 6.01 2.22 -6.60
N LEU A 74 6.30 3.22 -5.78
CA LEU A 74 7.16 3.05 -4.61
C LEU A 74 6.32 2.94 -3.34
N PHE A 75 6.67 1.96 -2.53
CA PHE A 75 6.22 1.83 -1.15
C PHE A 75 7.41 2.00 -0.23
N SER A 76 7.19 2.48 0.99
CA SER A 76 8.26 2.57 1.99
C SER A 76 7.91 1.74 3.23
N GLY A 77 8.92 1.28 3.96
CA GLY A 77 8.76 0.62 5.26
C GLY A 77 8.99 1.59 6.43
N GLY A 78 8.55 1.23 7.64
CA GLY A 78 8.67 2.10 8.82
C GLY A 78 10.08 2.21 9.43
N GLY A 79 10.89 1.14 9.40
CA GLY A 79 12.26 1.18 9.88
C GLY A 79 12.41 1.21 11.41
N THR A 80 13.51 1.79 11.88
CA THR A 80 13.92 1.78 13.30
C THR A 80 12.95 2.59 14.17
N ARG A 81 12.41 3.69 13.64
CA ARG A 81 11.37 4.48 14.36
C ARG A 81 10.12 3.65 14.63
N ALA A 82 9.72 2.80 13.69
CA ALA A 82 8.57 1.91 13.90
C ALA A 82 8.86 0.86 14.97
N ARG A 83 10.07 0.29 14.99
CA ARG A 83 10.47 -0.64 16.06
C ARG A 83 10.47 0.02 17.44
N HIS A 84 10.94 1.26 17.53
CA HIS A 84 10.89 2.01 18.79
C HIS A 84 9.44 2.23 19.25
N ALA A 85 8.54 2.64 18.34
CA ALA A 85 7.12 2.78 18.65
C ALA A 85 6.50 1.44 19.10
N TYR A 86 6.87 0.33 18.46
CA TYR A 86 6.43 -1.00 18.87
C TYR A 86 6.96 -1.38 20.24
N GLN A 87 8.22 -1.08 20.56
CA GLN A 87 8.78 -1.37 21.88
C GLN A 87 7.99 -0.66 22.97
N VAL A 88 7.74 0.65 22.82
CA VAL A 88 6.94 1.43 23.77
C VAL A 88 5.53 0.84 23.92
N ALA A 89 4.90 0.43 22.83
CA ALA A 89 3.57 -0.17 22.89
C ALA A 89 3.56 -1.55 23.56
N LEU A 90 4.62 -2.36 23.35
CA LEU A 90 4.78 -3.65 24.00
C LEU A 90 5.05 -3.51 25.50
N ASP A 91 5.85 -2.52 25.90
CA ASP A 91 6.11 -2.21 27.31
C ASP A 91 4.82 -1.78 28.05
N LEU A 92 3.84 -1.24 27.30
CA LEU A 92 2.51 -0.89 27.78
C LEU A 92 1.47 -2.01 27.57
N GLU A 93 1.90 -3.21 27.18
CA GLU A 93 1.05 -4.39 26.93
C GLU A 93 -0.09 -4.14 25.93
N LEU A 94 0.13 -3.24 24.97
CA LEU A 94 -0.90 -2.87 24.00
C LEU A 94 -1.12 -3.99 22.96
N PRO A 95 -2.38 -4.18 22.50
CA PRO A 95 -2.71 -5.26 21.59
C PRO A 95 -2.14 -5.04 20.18
N PRO A 96 -1.97 -6.10 19.37
CA PRO A 96 -1.40 -6.00 18.02
C PRO A 96 -2.13 -5.03 17.09
N GLY A 97 -3.44 -4.85 17.26
CA GLY A 97 -4.22 -3.85 16.51
C GLY A 97 -3.73 -2.41 16.76
N PHE A 98 -3.28 -2.12 17.98
CA PHE A 98 -2.68 -0.84 18.31
C PHE A 98 -1.29 -0.70 17.68
N LEU A 99 -0.46 -1.76 17.73
CA LEU A 99 0.85 -1.78 17.09
C LEU A 99 0.74 -1.51 15.58
N ALA A 100 -0.25 -2.09 14.91
CA ALA A 100 -0.51 -1.84 13.50
C ALA A 100 -0.83 -0.37 13.21
N ALA A 101 -1.64 0.26 14.08
CA ALA A 101 -2.04 1.66 13.94
C ALA A 101 -0.85 2.64 14.11
N ILE A 102 0.05 2.40 15.06
CA ILE A 102 1.19 3.29 15.31
C ILE A 102 2.36 3.09 14.33
N GLY A 103 2.49 1.90 13.73
CA GLY A 103 3.55 1.60 12.76
C GLY A 103 3.33 2.22 11.38
N GLY A 104 2.06 2.35 10.97
CA GLY A 104 1.66 2.87 9.66
C GLY A 104 2.16 4.28 9.35
N PRO A 105 1.93 5.28 10.24
CA PRO A 105 2.32 6.67 10.01
C PRO A 105 3.81 6.86 9.69
N ILE A 106 4.68 6.02 10.24
CA ILE A 106 6.14 6.13 10.03
C ILE A 106 6.51 5.73 8.59
N ALA A 107 5.83 4.73 8.01
CA ALA A 107 5.96 4.41 6.60
C ALA A 107 5.40 5.54 5.71
N LEU A 108 4.33 6.23 6.13
CA LEU A 108 3.82 7.39 5.38
C LEU A 108 4.82 8.56 5.40
N GLN A 109 5.46 8.82 6.53
CA GLN A 109 6.54 9.82 6.64
C GLN A 109 7.70 9.48 5.71
N ASN A 110 8.14 8.22 5.69
CA ASN A 110 9.20 7.77 4.78
C ASN A 110 8.78 7.93 3.31
N ALA A 111 7.56 7.56 2.94
CA ALA A 111 7.04 7.74 1.59
C ALA A 111 6.98 9.23 1.19
N ARG A 112 6.62 10.12 2.12
CA ARG A 112 6.63 11.58 1.89
C ARG A 112 8.04 12.11 1.64
N MET A 113 9.04 11.65 2.40
CA MET A 113 10.45 12.01 2.15
C MET A 113 10.92 11.54 0.77
N LEU A 114 10.62 10.30 0.39
CA LEU A 114 10.94 9.77 -0.94
C LEU A 114 10.31 10.61 -2.04
N GLN A 115 9.04 10.97 -1.88
CA GLN A 115 8.35 11.82 -2.84
C GLN A 115 9.00 13.19 -2.98
N MET A 116 9.37 13.84 -1.87
CA MET A 116 10.06 15.14 -1.90
C MET A 116 11.38 15.08 -2.68
N LEU A 117 12.16 14.01 -2.51
CA LEU A 117 13.40 13.78 -3.26
C LEU A 117 13.15 13.56 -4.75
N LEU A 118 12.02 12.94 -5.11
CA LEU A 118 11.61 12.64 -6.47
C LEU A 118 10.75 13.74 -7.12
N ALA A 119 10.40 14.80 -6.40
CA ALA A 119 9.46 15.82 -6.87
C ALA A 119 9.90 16.46 -8.19
N LYS A 120 11.19 16.80 -8.32
CA LYS A 120 11.78 17.35 -9.56
C LYS A 120 11.79 16.35 -10.73
N HIS A 121 11.48 15.09 -10.48
CA HIS A 121 11.41 14.00 -11.45
C HIS A 121 9.97 13.54 -11.70
N GLY A 122 8.96 14.29 -11.24
CA GLY A 122 7.55 13.92 -11.40
C GLY A 122 7.03 12.97 -10.32
N GLY A 123 7.73 12.81 -9.20
CA GLY A 123 7.27 11.97 -8.09
C GLY A 123 5.99 12.49 -7.45
N ILE A 124 4.94 11.65 -7.47
CA ILE A 124 3.62 11.93 -6.88
C ILE A 124 3.45 11.13 -5.59
N TYR A 125 2.95 11.79 -4.54
CA TYR A 125 2.59 11.12 -3.28
C TYR A 125 1.12 10.71 -3.38
N ILE A 126 0.82 9.47 -3.01
CA ILE A 126 -0.51 8.88 -3.13
C ILE A 126 -0.88 8.32 -1.76
N ASN A 127 -2.00 8.76 -1.19
CA ASN A 127 -2.56 8.12 0.00
C ASN A 127 -3.33 6.84 -0.38
N ALA A 128 -3.49 5.91 0.57
CA ALA A 128 -4.28 4.69 0.39
C ALA A 128 -5.73 4.97 -0.05
N GLU A 129 -6.29 6.08 0.41
CA GLU A 129 -7.64 6.55 0.04
C GLU A 129 -7.77 7.03 -1.41
N GLN A 130 -6.66 7.12 -2.17
CA GLN A 130 -6.63 7.65 -3.54
C GLN A 130 -6.24 6.57 -4.56
N PHE A 131 -6.32 5.29 -4.20
CA PHE A 131 -5.87 4.18 -5.06
C PHE A 131 -6.72 4.04 -6.33
N GLU A 132 -7.98 4.43 -6.29
CA GLU A 132 -8.86 4.53 -7.45
C GLU A 132 -8.34 5.52 -8.50
N MET A 133 -7.52 6.49 -8.09
CA MET A 133 -6.91 7.51 -8.95
C MET A 133 -5.57 7.06 -9.54
N LEU A 134 -5.08 5.85 -9.24
CA LEU A 134 -3.81 5.33 -9.79
C LEU A 134 -3.70 5.43 -11.33
N PRO A 135 -4.74 5.11 -12.13
CA PRO A 135 -4.66 5.27 -13.59
C PRO A 135 -4.41 6.73 -14.02
N LEU A 136 -4.92 7.70 -13.28
CA LEU A 136 -4.68 9.12 -13.53
C LEU A 136 -3.23 9.47 -13.19
N PHE A 137 -2.72 9.04 -12.03
CA PHE A 137 -1.35 9.36 -11.61
C PHE A 137 -0.29 8.80 -12.56
N PHE A 138 -0.48 7.60 -13.10
CA PHE A 138 0.44 7.03 -14.10
C PHE A 138 0.38 7.71 -15.48
N LYS A 139 -0.69 8.47 -15.78
CA LYS A 139 -0.74 9.32 -16.97
C LYS A 139 -0.06 10.67 -16.74
N LEU A 140 -0.05 11.15 -15.49
CA LEU A 140 0.47 12.48 -15.13
C LEU A 140 1.98 12.49 -14.81
N GLY A 141 2.54 11.41 -14.25
CA GLY A 141 3.97 11.27 -13.90
C GLY A 141 4.70 10.20 -14.71
#